data_AF-A0A2S4PI27-F1
#
_entry.id   AF-A0A2S4PI27-F1
#
_cell.length_a   1.000
_cell.length_b   1.000
_cell.length_c   1.000
_cell.angle_alpha   90.00
_cell.angle_beta   90.00
_cell.angle_gamma   90.00
#
_symmetry.space_group_name_H-M   'P 1'
#
loop_
_entity.id
_entity.type
_entity.pdbx_description
1 polymer ?
#
loop_
_entity_poly.entity_id
_entity_poly.type
_entity_poly.pdbx_seq_one_letter_code
_entity_poly.pdbx_strand_id
1 'polypeptide(L)'
;MSLRLGDTAPDFTQESSEGTLNFYEFLGDSWGILFSHPADYTPVCTTELGYTAKLKQEFEKRGVKAIALSVDDVESHKGWINDINETQNTSVNFPIIADQDLATPANWQEGEDVVIVPSLQDEAELKQRFPKGYTA
;
A
#
# COMPACT_ATOMS: atom_id res chain seq x y z
N MET A 1 6.27 14.21 -9.42
CA MET A 1 6.68 15.25 -8.45
C MET A 1 6.98 14.50 -7.17
N SER A 2 8.06 14.81 -6.43
CA SER A 2 8.24 14.20 -5.11
C SER A 2 7.33 14.92 -4.10
N LEU A 3 6.67 14.16 -3.24
CA LEU A 3 5.85 14.69 -2.15
C LEU A 3 6.77 15.32 -1.09
N ARG A 4 6.42 16.49 -0.57
CA ARG A 4 7.18 17.20 0.47
C ARG A 4 6.35 17.36 1.74
N LEU A 5 7.04 17.66 2.84
CA LEU A 5 6.35 17.99 4.09
C LEU A 5 5.47 19.24 3.92
N GLY A 6 4.22 19.12 4.34
CA GLY A 6 3.21 20.17 4.22
C GLY A 6 2.39 20.10 2.93
N ASP A 7 2.78 19.27 1.95
CA ASP A 7 1.94 18.98 0.80
C ASP A 7 0.71 18.17 1.24
N THR A 8 -0.42 18.42 0.58
CA THR A 8 -1.60 17.59 0.70
C THR A 8 -1.30 16.21 0.12
N ALA A 9 -1.43 15.17 0.95
CA ALA A 9 -1.27 13.78 0.49
C ALA A 9 -2.28 13.49 -0.64
N PRO A 10 -1.88 12.93 -1.79
CA PRO A 10 -2.80 12.69 -2.90
C PRO A 10 -3.97 11.80 -2.48
N ASP A 11 -5.18 12.14 -2.90
CA ASP A 11 -6.34 11.26 -2.77
C ASP A 11 -6.30 10.18 -3.86
N PHE A 12 -6.82 8.99 -3.54
CA PHE A 12 -6.84 7.85 -4.45
C PHE A 12 -7.95 6.87 -4.09
N THR A 13 -8.31 6.06 -5.08
CA THR A 13 -9.18 4.89 -4.93
C THR A 13 -8.40 3.68 -5.40
N GLN A 14 -8.26 2.66 -4.55
CA GLN A 14 -7.53 1.44 -4.90
C GLN A 14 -8.13 0.20 -4.21
N GLU A 15 -7.95 -0.98 -4.79
CA GLU A 15 -8.34 -2.24 -4.17
C GLU A 15 -7.46 -2.56 -2.95
N SER A 16 -8.04 -3.24 -1.96
CA SER A 16 -7.34 -3.63 -0.74
C SER A 16 -7.82 -4.97 -0.20
N SER A 17 -7.13 -5.50 0.81
CA SER A 17 -7.54 -6.70 1.54
C SER A 17 -8.96 -6.61 2.15
N GLU A 18 -9.48 -5.40 2.38
CA GLU A 18 -10.82 -5.12 2.93
C GLU A 18 -11.82 -4.60 1.87
N GLY A 19 -11.47 -4.66 0.58
CA GLY A 19 -12.27 -4.17 -0.55
C GLY A 19 -11.78 -2.83 -1.11
N THR A 20 -12.56 -2.22 -2.00
CA THR A 20 -12.25 -0.91 -2.60
C THR A 20 -12.12 0.17 -1.52
N LEU A 21 -11.00 0.87 -1.50
CA LEU A 21 -10.68 1.90 -0.51
C LEU A 21 -10.56 3.28 -1.17
N ASN A 22 -11.36 4.23 -0.72
CA ASN A 22 -11.18 5.66 -0.99
C ASN A 22 -10.37 6.29 0.14
N PHE A 23 -9.19 6.83 -0.15
CA PHE A 23 -8.21 7.20 0.87
C PHE A 23 -8.74 8.25 1.86
N TYR A 24 -9.31 9.36 1.36
CA TYR A 24 -9.83 10.40 2.25
C TYR A 24 -11.10 9.99 3.00
N GLU A 25 -11.97 9.18 2.38
CA GLU A 25 -13.16 8.64 3.08
C GLU A 25 -12.74 7.66 4.18
N PHE A 26 -11.74 6.81 3.92
CA PHE A 26 -11.16 5.90 4.90
C PHE A 26 -10.58 6.68 6.08
N LEU A 27 -9.84 7.77 5.85
CA LEU A 27 -9.28 8.60 6.92
C LEU A 27 -10.39 9.30 7.73
N GLY A 28 -11.34 9.94 7.05
CA GLY A 28 -12.30 10.83 7.69
C GLY A 28 -11.58 11.93 8.49
N ASP A 29 -12.01 12.17 9.73
CA ASP A 29 -11.38 13.16 10.62
C ASP A 29 -10.18 12.61 11.42
N SER A 30 -9.72 11.38 11.12
CA SER A 30 -8.59 10.74 11.83
C SER A 30 -7.25 11.04 11.16
N TRP A 31 -6.17 11.01 11.94
CA TRP A 31 -4.81 10.96 11.40
C TRP A 31 -4.58 9.64 10.65
N GLY A 32 -3.69 9.65 9.66
CA GLY A 32 -3.33 8.47 8.87
C GLY A 32 -1.85 8.13 8.94
N ILE A 33 -1.53 6.84 8.99
CA ILE A 33 -0.19 6.33 8.71
C ILE A 33 -0.31 5.38 7.53
N LEU A 34 0.22 5.80 6.38
CA LEU A 34 0.44 4.96 5.20
C LEU A 34 1.89 4.48 5.22
N PHE A 35 2.10 3.18 5.20
CA PHE A 35 3.44 2.58 5.16
C PHE A 35 3.51 1.52 4.06
N SER A 36 4.59 1.55 3.29
CA SER A 36 4.81 0.59 2.20
C SER A 36 5.71 -0.55 2.64
N HIS A 37 5.46 -1.73 2.10
CA HIS A 37 6.41 -2.85 2.10
C HIS A 37 6.70 -3.28 0.64
N PRO A 38 7.90 -3.80 0.34
CA PRO A 38 8.29 -4.04 -1.05
C PRO A 38 7.57 -5.24 -1.67
N ALA A 39 7.28 -6.27 -0.87
CA ALA A 39 6.61 -7.49 -1.31
C ALA A 39 6.03 -8.27 -0.12
N ASP A 40 4.90 -8.93 -0.35
CA ASP A 40 4.32 -9.92 0.55
C ASP A 40 5.29 -11.09 0.81
N TYR A 41 5.05 -11.84 1.89
CA TYR A 41 5.87 -13.00 2.29
C TYR A 41 7.35 -12.68 2.58
N THR A 42 7.67 -11.42 2.90
CA THR A 42 9.01 -11.01 3.32
C THR A 42 9.14 -11.01 4.85
N PRO A 43 10.21 -11.60 5.43
CA PRO A 43 10.26 -11.91 6.86
C PRO A 43 10.26 -10.68 7.78
N VAL A 44 10.93 -9.59 7.38
CA VAL A 44 10.95 -8.35 8.17
C VAL A 44 9.56 -7.71 8.17
N CYS A 45 8.95 -7.55 6.99
CA CYS A 45 7.63 -6.93 6.87
C CYS A 45 6.55 -7.74 7.58
N THR A 46 6.66 -9.08 7.64
CA THR A 46 5.79 -9.93 8.46
C THR A 46 5.81 -9.50 9.92
N THR A 47 7.00 -9.23 10.48
CA THR A 47 7.13 -8.75 11.86
C THR A 47 6.62 -7.32 12.03
N GLU A 48 6.84 -6.44 11.05
CA GLU A 48 6.39 -5.04 11.07
C GLU A 48 4.87 -4.93 11.07
N LEU A 49 4.19 -5.57 10.11
CA LEU A 49 2.73 -5.60 10.03
C LEU A 49 2.12 -6.28 11.26
N GLY A 50 2.74 -7.37 11.73
CA GLY A 50 2.29 -8.05 12.93
C GLY A 50 2.36 -7.18 14.18
N TYR A 51 3.40 -6.35 14.32
CA TYR A 51 3.53 -5.41 15.43
C TYR A 51 2.59 -4.22 15.29
N THR A 52 2.41 -3.68 14.09
CA THR A 52 1.40 -2.64 13.80
C THR A 52 0.01 -3.10 14.22
N ALA A 53 -0.35 -4.36 13.94
CA ALA A 53 -1.63 -4.94 14.33
C ALA A 53 -1.81 -4.99 15.86
N LYS A 54 -0.74 -5.34 16.59
CA LYS A 54 -0.74 -5.34 18.07
C LYS A 54 -0.86 -3.95 18.68
N LEU A 55 -0.40 -2.92 17.96
CA LEU A 55 -0.45 -1.53 18.39
C LEU A 55 -1.80 -0.83 18.09
N LYS A 56 -2.81 -1.54 17.59
CA LYS A 56 -4.14 -0.99 17.27
C LYS A 56 -4.66 -0.04 18.35
N GLN A 57 -4.67 -0.46 19.61
CA GLN A 57 -5.19 0.36 20.72
C GLN A 57 -4.39 1.66 20.94
N GLU A 58 -3.08 1.63 20.67
CA GLU A 58 -2.25 2.83 20.76
C GLU A 58 -2.56 3.81 19.62
N PHE A 59 -2.80 3.32 18.40
CA PHE A 59 -3.24 4.17 17.29
C PHE A 59 -4.64 4.75 17.53
N GLU A 60 -5.60 3.92 17.96
CA GLU A 60 -6.97 4.36 18.28
C GLU A 60 -6.98 5.44 19.36
N LYS A 61 -6.20 5.28 20.44
CA LYS A 61 -6.06 6.28 21.51
C LYS A 61 -5.60 7.65 21.01
N ARG A 62 -4.89 7.69 19.88
CA ARG A 62 -4.35 8.91 19.24
C ARG A 62 -5.21 9.39 18.06
N GLY A 63 -6.32 8.71 17.78
CA GLY A 63 -7.15 9.01 16.61
C GLY A 63 -6.41 8.77 15.29
N VAL A 64 -5.59 7.72 15.23
CA VAL A 64 -4.77 7.35 14.06
C VAL A 64 -5.31 6.07 13.42
N LYS A 65 -5.38 6.04 12.10
CA LYS A 65 -5.65 4.86 11.28
C LYS A 65 -4.38 4.42 10.56
N ALA A 66 -4.05 3.14 10.65
CA ALA A 66 -2.95 2.54 9.91
C ALA A 66 -3.46 1.95 8.59
N ILE A 67 -2.64 1.98 7.55
CA ILE A 67 -2.89 1.35 6.25
C ILE A 67 -1.56 0.95 5.61
N ALA A 68 -1.49 -0.27 5.08
CA ALA A 68 -0.30 -0.81 4.41
C ALA A 68 -0.45 -0.75 2.89
N LEU A 69 0.65 -0.88 2.16
CA LEU A 69 0.70 -0.83 0.68
C LEU A 69 1.84 -1.72 0.16
N SER A 70 1.54 -2.58 -0.82
CA SER A 70 2.56 -3.12 -1.73
C SER A 70 2.01 -3.26 -3.15
N VAL A 71 2.86 -3.74 -4.06
CA VAL A 71 2.52 -3.97 -5.46
C VAL A 71 1.89 -5.36 -5.70
N ASP A 72 1.77 -6.18 -4.66
CA ASP A 72 1.14 -7.50 -4.75
C ASP A 72 -0.38 -7.39 -4.87
N ASP A 73 -1.02 -8.48 -5.28
CA ASP A 73 -2.46 -8.52 -5.48
C ASP A 73 -3.24 -8.77 -4.17
N VAL A 74 -4.56 -8.50 -4.21
CA VAL A 74 -5.44 -8.68 -3.05
C VAL A 74 -5.50 -10.13 -2.56
N GLU A 75 -5.34 -11.11 -3.46
CA GLU A 75 -5.36 -12.53 -3.08
C GLU A 75 -4.09 -12.91 -2.31
N SER A 76 -2.93 -12.41 -2.75
CA SER A 76 -1.65 -12.49 -2.07
C SER A 76 -1.73 -11.90 -0.67
N HIS A 77 -2.27 -10.68 -0.53
CA HIS A 77 -2.43 -10.05 0.79
C HIS A 77 -3.29 -10.90 1.73
N LYS A 78 -4.40 -11.45 1.24
CA LYS A 78 -5.30 -12.29 2.03
C LYS A 78 -4.61 -13.58 2.48
N GLY A 79 -3.79 -14.18 1.61
CA GLY A 79 -2.95 -15.32 1.96
C GLY A 79 -1.94 -14.94 3.06
N TRP A 80 -1.18 -13.88 2.84
CA TRP A 80 -0.09 -13.46 3.73
C TRP A 80 -0.58 -12.95 5.09
N ILE A 81 -1.78 -12.36 5.17
CA ILE A 81 -2.42 -12.01 6.44
C ILE A 81 -2.54 -13.24 7.36
N ASN A 82 -2.79 -14.43 6.81
CA ASN A 82 -2.84 -15.65 7.62
C ASN A 82 -1.46 -15.97 8.21
N ASP A 83 -0.40 -15.89 7.41
CA ASP A 83 0.98 -16.11 7.86
C ASP A 83 1.40 -15.09 8.93
N ILE A 84 1.03 -13.81 8.76
CA ILE A 84 1.27 -12.77 9.77
C ILE A 84 0.55 -13.12 11.07
N ASN A 85 -0.74 -13.47 10.98
CA ASN A 85 -1.55 -13.77 12.15
C ASN A 85 -1.03 -15.00 12.92
N GLU A 86 -0.66 -16.05 12.19
CA GLU A 86 -0.11 -17.28 12.74
C GLU A 86 1.26 -17.03 13.39
N THR A 87 2.21 -16.48 12.62
CA THR A 87 3.60 -16.37 13.07
C THR A 87 3.80 -15.26 14.11
N GLN A 88 2.99 -14.21 14.05
CA GLN A 88 3.10 -13.08 14.96
C GLN A 88 2.09 -13.13 16.11
N ASN A 89 1.22 -14.14 16.17
CA ASN A 89 0.18 -14.28 17.19
C ASN A 89 -0.64 -12.98 17.33
N THR A 90 -1.26 -12.56 16.24
CA THR A 90 -2.03 -11.32 16.13
C THR A 90 -3.21 -11.49 15.18
N SER A 91 -3.99 -10.43 15.02
CA SER A 91 -4.99 -10.28 13.98
C SER A 91 -4.76 -8.95 13.27
N VAL A 92 -4.27 -8.99 12.03
CA VAL A 92 -4.21 -7.82 11.15
C VAL A 92 -5.59 -7.20 11.08
N ASN A 93 -5.64 -5.89 11.32
CA ASN A 93 -6.85 -5.13 11.62
C ASN A 93 -6.87 -3.76 10.92
N PHE A 94 -6.18 -3.71 9.79
CA PHE A 94 -6.07 -2.57 8.90
C PHE A 94 -5.95 -3.09 7.45
N PRO A 95 -6.38 -2.28 6.46
CA PRO A 95 -6.29 -2.66 5.07
C PRO A 95 -4.83 -2.69 4.57
N ILE A 96 -4.57 -3.60 3.63
CA ILE A 96 -3.36 -3.63 2.80
C ILE A 96 -3.80 -3.32 1.36
N ILE A 97 -3.34 -2.19 0.82
CA ILE A 97 -3.62 -1.72 -0.54
C ILE A 97 -2.80 -2.53 -1.54
N ALA A 98 -3.45 -2.97 -2.61
CA ALA A 98 -2.84 -3.62 -3.76
C ALA A 98 -2.59 -2.59 -4.88
N ASP A 99 -1.34 -2.21 -5.11
CA ASP A 99 -0.94 -1.27 -6.17
C ASP A 99 -0.26 -2.00 -7.33
N GLN A 100 -1.05 -2.77 -8.07
CA GLN A 100 -0.57 -3.62 -9.15
C GLN A 100 -0.16 -2.85 -10.41
N ASP A 101 -0.29 -1.52 -10.42
CA ASP A 101 -0.18 -0.72 -11.64
C ASP A 101 1.27 -0.45 -12.07
N LEU A 102 2.23 -0.74 -11.20
CA LEU A 102 3.66 -0.52 -11.42
C LEU A 102 4.50 -1.72 -10.94
N ALA A 103 5.54 -2.05 -11.69
CA ALA A 103 6.52 -3.07 -11.34
C ALA A 103 7.93 -2.46 -11.24
N THR A 104 8.70 -2.88 -10.25
CA THR A 104 10.10 -2.51 -10.12
C THR A 104 10.98 -3.46 -10.95
N PRO A 105 11.87 -2.95 -11.82
CA PRO A 105 12.79 -3.80 -12.56
C PRO A 105 13.84 -4.43 -11.64
N ALA A 106 14.56 -5.45 -12.13
CA ALA A 106 15.62 -6.09 -11.37
C ALA A 106 16.70 -5.07 -10.94
N ASN A 107 17.10 -5.13 -9.67
CA ASN A 107 18.06 -4.22 -9.02
C ASN A 107 17.63 -2.75 -8.89
N TRP A 108 16.33 -2.45 -9.04
CA TRP A 108 15.79 -1.12 -8.86
C TRP A 108 16.09 -0.53 -7.48
N GLN A 109 16.46 0.75 -7.44
CA GLN A 109 16.62 1.55 -6.23
C GLN A 109 15.58 2.66 -6.16
N GLU A 110 15.26 3.10 -4.95
CA GLU A 110 14.30 4.19 -4.73
C GLU A 110 14.70 5.44 -5.52
N GLY A 111 13.80 5.88 -6.41
CA GLY A 111 13.99 7.03 -7.30
C GLY A 111 14.39 6.68 -8.74
N GLU A 112 14.65 5.41 -9.05
CA GLU A 112 14.88 4.94 -10.42
C GLU A 112 13.57 4.71 -11.20
N ASP A 113 13.68 4.53 -12.51
CA ASP A 113 12.53 4.29 -13.39
C ASP A 113 11.88 2.92 -13.11
N VAL A 114 10.55 2.91 -13.10
CA VAL A 114 9.73 1.71 -12.92
C VAL A 114 9.12 1.27 -14.25
N VAL A 115 8.66 0.04 -14.31
CA VAL A 115 7.99 -0.54 -15.48
C VAL A 115 6.49 -0.49 -15.26
N ILE A 116 5.75 0.05 -16.24
CA ILE A 116 4.29 -0.05 -16.26
C ILE A 116 3.93 -1.51 -16.50
N VAL A 117 3.06 -2.07 -15.67
CA VAL A 117 2.68 -3.48 -15.80
C VAL A 117 2.01 -3.76 -17.16
N PRO A 118 2.29 -4.91 -17.81
CA PRO A 118 1.70 -5.23 -19.11
C PRO A 118 0.17 -5.34 -19.13
N SER A 119 -0.46 -5.50 -17.96
CA SER A 119 -1.90 -5.54 -17.77
C SER A 119 -2.57 -4.16 -17.94
N LEU A 120 -1.84 -3.07 -17.73
CA LEU A 120 -2.37 -1.71 -17.84
C LEU A 120 -2.16 -1.19 -19.27
N GLN A 121 -3.20 -1.30 -20.11
CA GLN A 121 -3.14 -0.97 -21.54
C GLN A 121 -4.02 0.21 -21.97
N ASP A 122 -4.93 0.67 -21.11
CA ASP A 122 -5.84 1.77 -21.45
C ASP A 122 -5.08 3.10 -21.60
N GLU A 123 -5.09 3.69 -22.79
CA GLU A 123 -4.34 4.92 -23.06
C GLU A 123 -4.80 6.14 -22.24
N ALA A 124 -6.08 6.24 -21.91
CA ALA A 124 -6.60 7.36 -21.13
C ALA A 124 -6.14 7.22 -19.68
N GLU A 125 -6.20 6.01 -19.14
CA GLU A 125 -5.71 5.67 -17.81
C GLU A 125 -4.19 5.85 -17.71
N LEU A 126 -3.42 5.40 -18.71
CA LEU A 126 -1.98 5.59 -18.78
C LEU A 126 -1.59 7.09 -18.78
N LYS A 127 -2.29 7.92 -19.56
CA LYS A 127 -2.04 9.37 -19.61
C LYS A 127 -2.40 10.06 -18.29
N GLN A 128 -3.46 9.61 -17.64
CA GLN A 128 -3.88 10.13 -16.34
C GLN A 128 -2.90 9.75 -15.22
N ARG A 129 -2.51 8.48 -15.15
CA ARG A 129 -1.66 7.92 -14.10
C ARG A 129 -0.18 8.26 -14.28
N PHE A 130 0.29 8.36 -15.52
CA PHE A 130 1.69 8.64 -15.85
C PHE A 130 1.83 9.98 -16.60
N PRO A 131 1.51 11.12 -15.97
CA PRO A 131 1.54 12.44 -16.63
C PRO A 131 2.96 12.90 -17.01
N LYS A 132 4.00 12.24 -16.48
CA LYS A 132 5.40 12.44 -16.89
C LYS A 132 5.74 11.76 -18.23
N GLY A 133 4.83 10.94 -18.76
CA GLY A 133 5.07 10.07 -19.91
C GLY A 133 5.75 8.76 -19.52
N TYR A 134 5.86 7.88 -20.50
CA TYR A 134 6.55 6.59 -20.41
C TYR A 134 7.31 6.34 -21.72
N THR A 135 8.31 5.46 -21.69
CA THR A 135 9.03 5.01 -22.89
C THR A 135 8.57 3.59 -23.20
N ALA A 136 8.12 3.36 -24.42
CA ALA A 136 7.67 2.05 -24.91
C ALA A 136 8.83 1.23 -25.48
#